data_AF-A0A7K9RPV2-F1
#
_entry.id   AF-A0A7K9RPV2-F1
#
_cell.length_a   1.000
_cell.length_b   1.000
_cell.length_c   1.000
_cell.angle_alpha   90.00
_cell.angle_beta   90.00
_cell.angle_gamma   90.00
#
_symmetry.space_group_name_H-M   'P 1'
#
loop_
_entity.id
_entity.type
_entity.pdbx_description
1 polymer ?
#
loop_
_entity_poly.entity_id
_entity_poly.type
_entity_poly.pdbx_seq_one_letter_code
_entity_poly.pdbx_strand_id
1 'polypeptide(L)'
;PTPPSVSLLDTNRRFTAGPNAAGGVWSVFHAGVIGGGPKPSPGRGQRGPEELSRNTQTFLSLVLRCCRGSGPAVGAEAAKAVAAALVESICPEAAGAEISWPPEELAKDTVERDLRILRRFR
;
A
#
# COMPACT_ATOMS: atom_id res chain seq x y z
N PRO A 1 13.69 -14.15 1.91
CA PRO A 1 13.33 -15.19 0.93
C PRO A 1 13.52 -14.68 -0.50
N THR A 2 14.59 -15.11 -1.16
CA THR A 2 14.83 -14.87 -2.59
C THR A 2 13.76 -15.62 -3.41
N PRO A 3 13.13 -14.99 -4.41
CA PRO A 3 12.19 -15.71 -5.27
C PRO A 3 12.92 -16.87 -5.95
N PRO A 4 12.28 -18.03 -6.13
CA PRO A 4 12.90 -19.16 -6.81
C PRO A 4 13.32 -18.73 -8.21
N SER A 5 14.56 -19.06 -8.59
CA SER A 5 15.07 -18.79 -9.94
C SER A 5 14.23 -19.56 -10.95
N VAL A 6 13.33 -18.86 -11.64
CA VAL A 6 12.48 -19.46 -12.66
C VAL A 6 13.37 -19.82 -13.85
N SER A 7 13.47 -21.11 -14.15
CA SER A 7 14.18 -21.61 -15.33
C SER A 7 13.45 -21.17 -16.60
N LEU A 8 14.13 -20.36 -17.42
CA LEU A 8 13.63 -19.94 -18.73
C LEU A 8 13.38 -21.15 -19.64
N LEU A 9 14.21 -22.19 -19.52
CA LEU A 9 14.07 -23.43 -20.29
C LEU A 9 12.78 -24.17 -19.94
N ASP A 10 12.45 -24.28 -18.64
CA ASP A 10 11.23 -24.97 -18.20
C ASP A 10 9.98 -24.16 -18.56
N THR A 11 10.08 -22.84 -18.51
CA THR A 11 9.02 -21.93 -18.99
C THR A 11 8.80 -22.09 -20.49
N ASN A 12 9.87 -22.07 -21.30
CA ASN A 12 9.80 -22.23 -22.75
C ASN A 12 9.24 -23.60 -23.17
N ARG A 13 9.60 -24.68 -22.47
CA ARG A 13 9.05 -26.03 -22.73
C ARG A 13 7.52 -26.10 -22.63
N ARG A 14 6.91 -25.33 -21.72
CA ARG A 14 5.44 -25.25 -21.59
C ARG A 14 4.81 -24.60 -22.82
N PHE A 15 5.47 -23.58 -23.38
CA PHE A 15 5.01 -22.91 -24.60
C PHE A 15 5.27 -23.73 -25.86
N THR A 16 6.26 -24.63 -25.88
CA THR A 16 6.50 -25.55 -27.00
C THR A 16 5.50 -26.72 -27.04
N ALA A 17 4.98 -27.15 -25.88
CA ALA A 17 4.02 -28.26 -25.78
C ALA A 17 2.58 -27.89 -26.23
N GLY A 18 2.25 -26.61 -26.33
CA GLY A 18 0.96 -26.12 -26.78
C GLY A 18 1.11 -24.91 -27.69
N PRO A 19 1.46 -25.13 -28.96
CA PRO A 19 0.63 -24.63 -30.06
C PRO A 19 0.88 -25.43 -31.36
N ASN A 20 0.58 -26.74 -31.37
CA ASN A 20 0.37 -27.47 -32.62
C ASN A 20 -1.13 -27.73 -32.80
N ALA A 21 -1.96 -26.69 -32.64
CA ALA A 21 -3.41 -26.84 -32.73
C ALA A 21 -3.93 -27.01 -34.17
N ALA A 22 -3.16 -26.67 -35.21
CA ALA A 22 -3.48 -27.04 -36.60
C ALA A 22 -2.30 -26.70 -37.55
N GLY A 23 -1.55 -27.70 -38.01
CA GLY A 23 -0.68 -27.63 -39.20
C GLY A 23 0.46 -26.59 -39.16
N GLY A 24 1.69 -27.04 -38.87
CA GLY A 24 2.90 -26.24 -38.63
C GLY A 24 3.46 -25.42 -39.79
N VAL A 25 2.65 -24.56 -40.41
CA VAL A 25 3.03 -23.69 -41.54
C VAL A 25 2.64 -22.21 -41.30
N TRP A 26 1.96 -21.89 -40.19
CA TRP A 26 1.44 -20.54 -39.93
C TRP A 26 2.02 -19.90 -38.66
N SER A 27 2.13 -18.56 -38.69
CA SER A 27 2.46 -17.74 -37.53
C SER A 27 1.45 -17.96 -36.39
N VAL A 28 1.85 -17.70 -35.15
CA VAL A 28 0.98 -17.73 -33.97
C VAL A 28 -0.21 -16.77 -34.13
N PHE A 29 -1.37 -17.14 -33.60
CA PHE A 29 -2.64 -16.40 -33.76
C PHE A 29 -2.64 -14.98 -33.14
N HIS A 30 -1.73 -14.68 -32.21
CA HIS A 30 -1.63 -13.39 -31.52
C HIS A 30 -0.34 -12.63 -31.87
N ALA A 31 -0.38 -11.29 -31.81
CA ALA A 31 0.78 -10.41 -32.02
C ALA A 31 1.65 -10.19 -30.75
N GLY A 32 1.43 -10.97 -29.69
CA GLY A 32 2.17 -10.88 -28.43
C GLY A 32 1.24 -10.89 -27.22
N VAL A 33 1.81 -10.68 -26.03
CA VAL A 33 1.07 -10.53 -24.76
C VAL A 33 1.35 -9.16 -24.15
N ILE A 34 0.34 -8.56 -23.55
CA ILE A 34 0.51 -7.32 -22.77
C ILE A 34 0.77 -7.72 -21.31
N GLY A 35 1.95 -7.37 -20.79
CA GLY A 35 2.33 -7.63 -19.40
C GLY A 35 2.66 -9.10 -19.10
N GLY A 36 2.59 -9.48 -17.82
CA GLY A 36 2.98 -10.81 -17.32
C GLY A 36 1.87 -11.87 -17.30
N GLY A 37 0.72 -11.61 -17.93
CA GLY A 37 -0.45 -12.49 -17.84
C GLY A 37 -1.22 -12.34 -16.52
N PRO A 38 -2.03 -13.34 -16.14
CA PRO A 38 -2.86 -13.31 -14.94
C PRO A 38 -2.01 -12.98 -13.70
N LYS A 39 -2.38 -11.91 -12.99
CA LYS A 39 -1.69 -11.54 -11.76
C LYS A 39 -1.83 -12.68 -10.75
N PRO A 40 -0.73 -13.21 -10.19
CA PRO A 40 -0.83 -14.20 -9.13
C PRO A 40 -1.68 -13.60 -8.01
N SER A 41 -2.49 -14.44 -7.35
CA SER A 41 -3.28 -13.98 -6.23
C SER A 41 -2.36 -13.29 -5.22
N PRO A 42 -2.71 -12.09 -4.74
CA PRO A 42 -1.88 -11.41 -3.75
C PRO A 42 -1.69 -12.36 -2.56
N GLY A 43 -0.43 -12.66 -2.23
CA GLY A 43 -0.08 -13.66 -1.25
C GLY A 43 -0.82 -13.42 0.07
N ARG A 44 -1.52 -14.46 0.55
CA ARG A 44 -2.22 -14.46 1.84
C ARG A 44 -1.22 -14.33 2.98
N GLY A 45 -1.01 -13.09 3.42
CA GLY A 45 -0.36 -12.75 4.68
C GLY A 45 -1.30 -12.00 5.62
N GLN A 46 -2.62 -12.17 5.49
CA GLN A 46 -3.58 -11.52 6.37
C GLN A 46 -3.51 -12.17 7.77
N ARG A 47 -3.01 -11.40 8.74
CA ARG A 47 -3.13 -11.73 10.16
C ARG A 47 -4.60 -11.79 10.53
N GLY A 48 -4.96 -12.67 11.47
CA GLY A 48 -6.33 -12.79 11.94
C GLY A 48 -6.85 -11.47 12.53
N PRO A 49 -8.16 -11.19 12.45
CA PRO A 49 -8.74 -9.93 12.93
C PRO A 49 -8.53 -9.71 14.44
N GLU A 50 -8.47 -10.79 15.22
CA GLU A 50 -8.19 -10.74 16.66
C GLU A 50 -6.74 -10.33 16.96
N GLU A 51 -5.78 -10.87 16.21
CA GLU A 51 -4.38 -10.49 16.33
C GLU A 51 -4.18 -9.02 15.94
N LEU A 52 -4.81 -8.57 14.86
CA LEU A 52 -4.78 -7.17 14.43
C LEU A 52 -5.33 -6.25 15.53
N SER A 53 -6.51 -6.57 16.07
CA SER A 53 -7.14 -5.78 17.14
C SER A 53 -6.27 -5.71 18.39
N ARG A 54 -5.68 -6.84 18.81
CA ARG A 54 -4.78 -6.89 19.97
C ARG A 54 -3.51 -6.06 19.73
N ASN A 55 -2.90 -6.16 18.56
CA ASN A 55 -1.69 -5.41 18.22
C ASN A 55 -1.99 -3.90 18.18
N THR A 56 -3.10 -3.49 17.57
CA THR A 56 -3.56 -2.09 17.55
C THR A 56 -3.78 -1.55 18.95
N GLN A 57 -4.49 -2.30 19.81
CA GLN A 57 -4.72 -1.90 21.19
C GLN A 57 -3.41 -1.77 21.98
N THR A 58 -2.49 -2.71 21.79
CA THR A 58 -1.17 -2.69 22.44
C THR A 58 -0.38 -1.46 22.00
N PHE A 59 -0.34 -1.18 20.70
CA PHE A 59 0.31 0.00 20.13
C PHE A 59 -0.28 1.30 20.69
N LEU A 60 -1.60 1.47 20.64
CA LEU A 60 -2.27 2.66 21.18
C LEU A 60 -2.02 2.83 22.68
N SER A 61 -2.02 1.74 23.45
CA SER A 61 -1.72 1.78 24.88
C SER A 61 -0.29 2.26 25.16
N LEU A 62 0.66 1.87 24.31
CA LEU A 62 2.06 2.28 24.43
C LEU A 62 2.21 3.76 24.09
N VAL A 63 1.64 4.20 22.97
CA VAL A 63 1.65 5.62 22.56
C VAL A 63 1.03 6.50 23.64
N LEU A 64 -0.13 6.11 24.19
CA LEU A 64 -0.77 6.85 25.27
C LEU A 64 0.09 6.92 26.54
N ARG A 65 0.80 5.84 26.89
CA ARG A 65 1.74 5.84 28.03
C ARG A 65 2.90 6.79 27.77
N CYS A 66 3.48 6.76 26.57
CA CYS A 66 4.56 7.67 26.17
C CYS A 66 4.12 9.13 26.23
N CYS A 67 2.90 9.44 25.78
CA CYS A 67 2.42 10.83 25.75
C CYS A 67 2.00 11.38 27.13
N ARG A 68 1.77 10.52 28.13
CA ARG A 68 1.39 10.95 29.50
C ARG A 68 2.59 11.32 30.37
N GLY A 69 3.78 10.80 30.08
CA GLY A 69 4.96 11.00 30.93
C GLY A 69 4.68 10.54 32.37
N SER A 70 4.92 11.42 33.36
CA SER A 70 4.61 11.17 34.77
C SER A 70 3.22 11.64 35.21
N GLY A 71 2.44 12.26 34.31
CA GLY A 71 1.12 12.83 34.61
C GLY A 71 -0.04 11.89 34.29
N PRO A 72 -1.23 12.15 34.84
CA PRO A 72 -2.43 11.37 34.53
C PRO A 72 -3.01 11.69 33.14
N ALA A 73 -2.70 12.86 32.58
CA ALA A 73 -3.22 13.35 31.31
C ALA A 73 -2.18 13.31 30.19
N VAL A 74 -2.65 13.26 28.94
CA VAL A 74 -1.79 13.32 27.75
C VAL A 74 -1.19 14.72 27.64
N GLY A 75 0.13 14.81 27.56
CA GLY A 75 0.83 16.08 27.36
C GLY A 75 0.56 16.64 25.96
N ALA A 76 0.25 17.94 25.89
CA ALA A 76 -0.09 18.63 24.64
C ALA A 76 1.05 18.54 23.60
N GLU A 77 2.30 18.73 24.03
CA GLU A 77 3.46 18.63 23.12
C GLU A 77 3.67 17.21 22.58
N ALA A 78 3.42 16.19 23.41
CA ALA A 78 3.52 14.80 22.96
C ALA A 78 2.40 14.46 21.96
N ALA A 79 1.17 14.91 22.21
CA ALA A 79 0.07 14.75 21.26
C ALA A 79 0.34 15.48 19.95
N LYS A 80 0.89 16.70 20.01
CA LYS A 80 1.30 17.49 18.83
C LYS A 80 2.38 16.77 18.03
N ALA A 81 3.38 16.18 18.69
CA ALA A 81 4.43 15.41 18.04
C ALA A 81 3.88 14.17 17.31
N VAL A 82 2.94 13.45 17.93
CA VAL A 82 2.26 12.31 17.28
C VAL A 82 1.45 12.77 16.07
N ALA A 83 0.73 13.88 16.16
CA ALA A 83 -0.02 14.44 15.05
C ALA A 83 0.89 14.86 13.89
N ALA A 84 2.01 15.54 14.18
CA ALA A 84 2.99 15.94 13.17
C ALA A 84 3.59 14.71 12.44
N ALA A 85 4.01 13.70 13.20
CA ALA A 85 4.53 12.45 12.63
C ALA A 85 3.50 11.72 11.76
N LEU A 86 2.21 11.75 12.15
CA LEU A 86 1.13 11.18 11.35
C LEU A 86 0.97 11.93 10.01
N VAL A 87 0.94 13.26 10.04
CA VAL A 87 0.85 14.10 8.83
C VAL A 87 2.03 13.85 7.90
N GLU A 88 3.26 13.87 8.42
CA GLU A 88 4.47 13.58 7.64
C GLU A 88 4.43 12.19 6.99
N SER A 89 3.86 11.19 7.67
CA SER A 89 3.76 9.83 7.14
C SER A 89 2.70 9.65 6.05
N ILE A 90 1.63 10.45 6.08
CA ILE A 90 0.47 10.31 5.19
C ILE A 90 0.53 11.28 4.01
N CYS A 91 0.93 12.52 4.28
CA CYS A 91 0.89 13.65 3.36
C CYS A 91 2.05 14.61 3.70
N PRO A 92 3.31 14.24 3.39
CA PRO A 92 4.47 15.07 3.71
C PRO A 92 4.43 16.45 3.04
N GLU A 93 3.77 16.58 1.90
CA GLU A 93 3.55 17.86 1.21
C GLU A 93 2.69 18.86 2.01
N ALA A 94 1.91 18.38 2.99
CA ALA A 94 1.12 19.22 3.89
C ALA A 94 1.82 19.45 5.25
N ALA A 95 3.00 18.88 5.47
CA ALA A 95 3.74 19.09 6.72
C ALA A 95 4.19 20.56 6.81
N GLY A 96 3.71 21.28 7.83
CA GLY A 96 3.97 22.72 7.98
C GLY A 96 3.08 23.62 7.13
N ALA A 97 2.00 23.09 6.54
CA ALA A 97 0.98 23.90 5.90
C ALA A 97 0.28 24.85 6.88
N GLU A 98 -0.30 25.92 6.35
CA GLU A 98 -1.06 26.89 7.12
C GLU A 98 -2.28 26.22 7.77
N ILE A 99 -2.59 26.62 9.02
CA ILE A 99 -3.71 26.04 9.78
C ILE A 99 -5.06 26.59 9.27
N SER A 100 -5.06 27.75 8.60
CA SER A 100 -6.27 28.33 8.04
C SER A 100 -6.82 27.46 6.93
N TRP A 101 -8.09 27.09 7.04
CA TRP A 101 -8.77 26.33 6.00
C TRP A 101 -8.91 27.17 4.73
N PRO A 102 -8.47 26.67 3.56
CA PRO A 102 -8.58 27.43 2.33
C PRO A 102 -10.04 27.57 1.87
N PRO A 103 -10.34 28.57 1.01
CA PRO A 103 -11.62 28.64 0.30
C PRO A 103 -11.91 27.35 -0.49
N GLU A 104 -13.20 27.05 -0.66
CA GLU A 104 -13.68 25.81 -1.30
C GLU A 104 -13.16 25.65 -2.74
N GLU A 105 -12.97 26.76 -3.46
CA GLU A 105 -12.48 26.76 -4.84
C GLU A 105 -11.10 26.11 -4.97
N LEU A 106 -10.24 26.25 -3.95
CA LEU A 106 -8.88 25.69 -3.95
C LEU A 106 -8.86 24.17 -3.72
N ALA A 107 -9.97 23.56 -3.27
CA ALA A 107 -10.04 22.11 -3.12
C ALA A 107 -9.84 21.40 -4.48
N LYS A 108 -10.27 22.04 -5.58
CA LYS A 108 -10.12 21.51 -6.95
C LYS A 108 -8.66 21.33 -7.37
N ASP A 109 -7.76 22.13 -6.82
CA ASP A 109 -6.34 22.09 -7.15
C ASP A 109 -5.58 21.00 -6.37
N THR A 110 -6.21 20.42 -5.35
CA THR A 110 -5.59 19.43 -4.45
C THR A 110 -6.25 18.05 -4.46
N VAL A 111 -7.16 17.81 -5.41
CA VAL A 111 -7.93 16.55 -5.53
C VAL A 111 -7.05 15.30 -5.52
N GLU A 112 -5.92 15.31 -6.23
CA GLU A 112 -5.05 14.13 -6.27
C GLU A 112 -4.45 13.81 -4.89
N ARG A 113 -4.02 14.83 -4.15
CA ARG A 113 -3.53 14.70 -2.77
C ARG A 113 -4.63 14.13 -1.89
N ASP A 114 -5.83 14.68 -1.97
CA ASP A 114 -6.94 14.28 -1.10
C ASP A 114 -7.37 12.83 -1.39
N LEU A 115 -7.36 12.40 -2.66
CA LEU A 115 -7.58 11.00 -3.03
C LEU A 115 -6.46 10.08 -2.54
N ARG A 116 -5.20 10.53 -2.54
CA ARG A 116 -4.08 9.77 -1.98
C ARG A 116 -4.24 9.61 -0.46
N ILE A 117 -4.62 10.66 0.26
CA ILE A 117 -4.92 10.62 1.69
C ILE A 117 -6.05 9.61 1.95
N LEU A 118 -7.17 9.74 1.23
CA LEU A 118 -8.32 8.83 1.37
C LEU A 118 -7.93 7.36 1.17
N ARG A 119 -7.07 7.05 0.18
CA ARG A 119 -6.59 5.68 -0.07
C ARG A 119 -5.71 5.13 1.06
N ARG A 120 -5.06 5.97 1.88
CA ARG A 120 -4.28 5.52 3.05
C ARG A 120 -5.17 5.14 4.24
N PHE A 121 -6.38 5.69 4.29
CA PHE A 121 -7.36 5.45 5.36
C PHE A 121 -8.43 4.40 5.01
N ARG A 122 -8.38 3.84 3.80
CA ARG A 122 -9.26 2.75 3.33
C ARG A 122 -8.51 1.44 3.27
#